data_AF-A0A7K1CR01-F1
#
_entry.id   AF-A0A7K1CR01-F1
#
_cell.length_a   1.000
_cell.length_b   1.000
_cell.length_c   1.000
_cell.angle_alpha   90.00
_cell.angle_beta   90.00
_cell.angle_gamma   90.00
#
_symmetry.space_group_name_H-M   'P 1'
#
loop_
_entity.id
_entity.type
_entity.pdbx_description
1 polymer ?
#
loop_
_entity_poly.entity_id
_entity_poly.type
_entity_poly.pdbx_seq_one_letter_code
_entity_poly.pdbx_strand_id
1 'polypeptide(L)'
;LTDANLYEDVVADVLSFMDERMEWLSAAGVSREQLIVDPGPDFAKTPAQTVEVLQKISQLLAYHRPVLFPVSRKDFIGAITGRPPRERLAGTLAAIAHTLTLTRSGIYRVHDIEDVRNFLDVWDVLQGRSQLGAEVLLDRNLWRAPKA
;
A
#
# COMPACT_ATOMS: atom_id res chain seq x y z
N LEU A 1 -12.85 -19.13 0.51
CA LEU A 1 -11.80 -18.57 1.39
C LEU A 1 -12.14 -17.17 1.86
N THR A 2 -12.94 -16.41 1.11
CA THR A 2 -13.51 -15.13 1.58
C THR A 2 -14.90 -15.37 2.17
N ASP A 3 -15.15 -14.85 3.38
CA ASP A 3 -16.44 -14.92 4.06
C ASP A 3 -16.78 -13.54 4.63
N ALA A 4 -17.94 -13.01 4.22
CA ALA A 4 -18.39 -11.69 4.67
C ALA A 4 -18.77 -11.66 6.15
N ASN A 5 -19.10 -12.81 6.74
CA ASN A 5 -19.55 -12.95 8.13
C ASN A 5 -18.43 -13.41 9.07
N LEU A 6 -17.19 -13.52 8.59
CA LEU A 6 -16.06 -13.98 9.38
C LEU A 6 -15.70 -13.00 10.53
N TYR A 7 -15.99 -11.72 10.33
CA TYR A 7 -15.60 -10.65 11.24
C TYR A 7 -16.82 -9.85 11.66
N GLU A 8 -16.96 -9.58 12.96
CA GLU A 8 -17.90 -8.58 13.47
C GLU A 8 -17.31 -7.18 13.32
N ASP A 9 -16.00 -7.02 13.57
CA ASP A 9 -15.21 -5.81 13.31
C ASP A 9 -13.82 -6.22 12.78
N VAL A 10 -13.68 -6.20 11.45
CA VAL A 10 -12.45 -6.66 10.79
C VAL A 10 -11.21 -5.86 11.20
N VAL A 11 -11.37 -4.60 11.62
CA VAL A 11 -10.25 -3.76 12.04
C VAL A 11 -9.78 -4.19 13.42
N ALA A 12 -10.71 -4.37 14.35
CA ALA A 12 -10.42 -4.86 15.70
C ALA A 12 -9.78 -6.25 15.66
N ASP A 13 -10.32 -7.16 14.84
CA ASP A 13 -9.79 -8.51 14.67
C ASP A 13 -8.36 -8.50 14.11
N VAL A 14 -8.06 -7.64 13.13
CA VAL A 14 -6.71 -7.48 12.60
C VAL A 14 -5.75 -6.96 13.67
N LEU A 15 -6.15 -5.98 14.48
CA LEU A 15 -5.31 -5.43 15.55
C LEU A 15 -5.04 -6.48 16.64
N SER A 16 -6.08 -7.19 17.10
CA SER A 16 -5.93 -8.27 18.08
C SER A 16 -4.98 -9.36 17.58
N PHE A 17 -5.13 -9.77 16.32
CA PHE A 17 -4.22 -10.74 15.71
C PHE A 17 -2.77 -10.24 15.70
N MET A 18 -2.55 -8.96 15.34
CA MET A 18 -1.21 -8.37 15.33
C MET A 18 -0.59 -8.36 16.72
N ASP A 19 -1.34 -7.92 17.73
CA ASP A 19 -0.89 -7.88 19.13
C ASP A 19 -0.46 -9.27 19.62
N GLU A 20 -1.31 -10.28 19.42
CA GLU A 20 -1.01 -11.67 19.78
C GLU A 20 0.23 -12.20 19.06
N ARG A 21 0.37 -11.91 17.75
CA ARG A 21 1.54 -12.39 16.99
C ARG A 21 2.82 -11.70 17.43
N MET A 22 2.77 -10.40 17.74
CA MET A 22 3.92 -9.66 18.23
C MET A 22 4.37 -10.14 19.61
N GLU A 23 3.43 -10.44 20.51
CA GLU A 23 3.73 -11.02 21.82
C GLU A 23 4.35 -12.42 21.67
N TRP A 24 3.77 -13.26 20.83
CA TRP A 24 4.29 -14.60 20.55
C TRP A 24 5.73 -14.58 19.98
N LEU A 25 6.00 -13.68 19.03
CA LEU A 25 7.34 -13.49 18.47
C LEU A 25 8.33 -12.96 19.51
N SER A 26 7.89 -12.03 20.37
CA SER A 26 8.72 -11.48 21.44
C SER A 26 9.10 -12.57 22.46
N ALA A 27 8.16 -13.44 22.82
CA ALA A 27 8.42 -14.59 23.70
C ALA A 27 9.40 -15.60 23.06
N ALA A 28 9.44 -15.67 21.74
CA ALA A 28 10.42 -16.47 20.99
C ALA A 28 11.78 -15.78 20.80
N GLY A 29 11.98 -14.57 21.36
CA GLY A 29 13.24 -13.82 21.29
C GLY A 29 13.42 -12.96 20.05
N VAL A 30 12.37 -12.75 19.24
CA VAL A 30 12.41 -11.82 18.11
C VAL A 30 12.23 -10.40 18.62
N SER A 31 13.20 -9.52 18.34
CA SER A 31 13.10 -8.11 18.73
C SER A 31 12.02 -7.39 17.91
N ARG A 32 11.38 -6.38 18.51
CA ARG A 32 10.38 -5.57 17.80
C ARG A 32 10.97 -4.90 16.57
N GLU A 33 12.27 -4.60 16.60
CA GLU A 33 13.04 -3.99 15.54
C GLU A 33 13.11 -4.83 14.26
N GLN A 34 12.89 -6.14 14.36
CA GLN A 34 12.86 -7.07 13.24
C GLN A 34 11.48 -7.21 12.60
N LEU A 35 10.44 -6.57 13.16
CA LEU A 35 9.07 -6.77 12.73
C LEU A 35 8.65 -5.80 11.62
N ILE A 36 7.83 -6.30 10.71
CA ILE A 36 7.07 -5.54 9.70
C ILE A 36 5.60 -5.93 9.87
N VAL A 37 4.70 -4.95 9.81
CA VAL A 37 3.25 -5.18 9.94
C VAL A 37 2.63 -5.26 8.54
N ASP A 38 1.77 -6.24 8.29
CA ASP A 38 1.03 -6.38 7.02
C ASP A 38 -0.48 -6.48 7.30
N PRO A 39 -1.32 -5.51 6.88
CA PRO A 39 -2.77 -5.56 7.08
C PRO A 39 -3.48 -6.71 6.34
N GLY A 40 -2.79 -7.42 5.44
CA GLY A 40 -3.31 -8.56 4.70
C GLY A 40 -4.53 -8.21 3.83
N PRO A 41 -4.44 -7.24 2.91
CA PRO A 41 -5.55 -6.87 2.03
C PRO A 41 -5.96 -8.06 1.15
N ASP A 42 -7.26 -8.31 1.09
CA ASP A 42 -7.92 -9.41 0.39
C ASP A 42 -7.45 -10.82 0.82
N PHE A 43 -6.84 -10.95 2.00
CA PHE A 43 -6.57 -12.26 2.61
C PHE A 43 -7.66 -12.57 3.64
N ALA A 44 -8.52 -13.54 3.30
CA ALA A 44 -9.75 -13.86 4.03
C ALA A 44 -10.76 -12.69 4.20
N LYS A 45 -10.51 -11.55 3.55
CA LYS A 45 -11.33 -10.33 3.59
C LYS A 45 -12.07 -10.12 2.28
N THR A 46 -13.31 -9.66 2.38
CA THR A 46 -14.03 -9.10 1.24
C THR A 46 -13.41 -7.77 0.79
N PRO A 47 -13.66 -7.31 -0.45
CA PRO A 47 -13.30 -5.97 -0.90
C PRO A 47 -13.67 -4.85 0.08
N ALA A 48 -14.88 -4.91 0.65
CA ALA A 48 -15.36 -3.91 1.60
C ALA A 48 -14.56 -3.92 2.90
N GLN A 49 -14.31 -5.10 3.46
CA GLN A 49 -13.48 -5.27 4.65
C GLN A 49 -12.02 -4.84 4.41
N THR A 50 -11.46 -5.12 3.24
CA THR A 50 -10.13 -4.59 2.87
C THR A 50 -10.12 -3.07 2.85
N VAL A 51 -11.14 -2.43 2.26
CA VAL A 51 -11.26 -0.97 2.26
C VAL A 51 -11.35 -0.42 3.68
N GLU A 52 -12.13 -1.05 4.56
CA GLU A 52 -12.28 -0.65 5.95
C GLU A 52 -10.94 -0.69 6.71
N VAL A 53 -10.18 -1.78 6.57
CA VAL A 53 -8.84 -1.91 7.16
C VAL A 53 -7.89 -0.83 6.61
N LEU A 54 -7.89 -0.59 5.30
CA LEU A 54 -7.03 0.43 4.68
C LEU A 54 -7.41 1.85 5.13
N GLN A 55 -8.70 2.16 5.30
CA GLN A 55 -9.15 3.45 5.84
C GLN A 55 -8.72 3.68 7.29
N LYS A 56 -8.52 2.60 8.05
CA LYS A 56 -8.09 2.63 9.46
C LYS A 56 -6.63 2.28 9.66
N ILE A 57 -5.82 2.31 8.60
CA ILE A 57 -4.42 1.91 8.63
C ILE A 57 -3.57 2.69 9.63
N SER A 58 -3.96 3.92 9.98
CA SER A 58 -3.28 4.71 11.01
C SER A 58 -3.21 4.01 12.37
N GLN A 59 -4.15 3.11 12.68
CA GLN A 59 -4.10 2.30 13.89
C GLN A 59 -2.92 1.32 13.89
N LEU A 60 -2.55 0.77 12.73
CA LEU A 60 -1.35 -0.08 12.61
C LEU A 60 -0.05 0.72 12.73
N LEU A 61 -0.08 2.02 12.40
CA LEU A 61 1.10 2.89 12.57
C LEU A 61 1.47 3.10 14.04
N ALA A 62 0.52 2.90 14.96
CA ALA A 62 0.76 2.97 16.40
C ALA A 62 1.76 1.92 16.90
N TYR A 63 2.02 0.87 16.12
CA TYR A 63 3.06 -0.12 16.44
C TYR A 63 4.49 0.40 16.26
N HIS A 64 4.65 1.58 15.65
CA HIS A 64 5.96 2.18 15.34
C HIS A 64 6.86 1.24 14.52
N ARG A 65 6.24 0.43 13.66
CA ARG A 65 6.89 -0.51 12.75
C ARG A 65 6.65 -0.13 11.28
N PRO A 66 7.57 -0.49 10.36
CA PRO A 66 7.27 -0.40 8.94
C PRO A 66 6.03 -1.22 8.58
N VAL A 67 5.24 -0.71 7.63
CA VAL A 67 4.03 -1.40 7.16
C VAL A 67 4.25 -1.87 5.72
N LEU A 68 4.02 -3.15 5.46
CA LEU A 68 3.99 -3.73 4.12
C LEU A 68 2.62 -3.51 3.50
N PHE A 69 2.60 -2.94 2.29
CA PHE A 69 1.39 -2.64 1.52
C PHE A 69 1.35 -3.47 0.24
N PRO A 70 0.80 -4.70 0.27
CA PRO A 70 0.65 -5.53 -0.92
C PRO A 70 -0.67 -5.21 -1.66
N VAL A 71 -0.88 -3.93 -2.00
CA VAL A 71 -2.14 -3.42 -2.59
C VAL A 71 -2.23 -3.57 -4.11
N SER A 72 -1.16 -3.97 -4.78
CA SER A 72 -1.09 -4.00 -6.25
C SER A 72 -2.02 -5.02 -6.87
N ARG A 73 -2.87 -4.54 -7.81
CA ARG A 73 -3.82 -5.32 -8.61
C ARG A 73 -4.85 -6.13 -7.81
N LYS A 74 -5.03 -5.78 -6.54
CA LYS A 74 -5.91 -6.45 -5.58
C LYS A 74 -7.39 -6.36 -5.95
N ASP A 75 -8.19 -7.25 -5.38
CA ASP A 75 -9.61 -7.43 -5.72
C ASP A 75 -10.46 -6.28 -5.22
N PHE A 76 -10.11 -5.63 -4.10
CA PHE A 76 -10.81 -4.41 -3.71
C PHE A 76 -10.73 -3.30 -4.79
N ILE A 77 -9.60 -3.16 -5.48
CA ILE A 77 -9.46 -2.24 -6.60
C ILE A 77 -10.39 -2.67 -7.73
N GLY A 78 -10.39 -3.97 -8.06
CA GLY A 78 -11.28 -4.53 -9.08
C GLY A 78 -12.75 -4.31 -8.79
N ALA A 79 -13.17 -4.47 -7.55
CA ALA A 79 -14.53 -4.24 -7.09
C ALA A 79 -14.95 -2.77 -7.21
N ILE A 80 -14.03 -1.83 -6.97
CA ILE A 80 -14.28 -0.39 -7.11
C ILE A 80 -14.32 0.03 -8.59
N THR A 81 -13.38 -0.45 -9.41
CA THR A 81 -13.17 0.08 -10.76
C THR A 81 -13.79 -0.77 -11.87
N GLY A 82 -14.26 -1.98 -11.57
CA GLY A 82 -14.74 -2.95 -12.57
C GLY A 82 -13.66 -3.45 -13.53
N ARG A 83 -12.38 -3.42 -13.13
CA ARG A 83 -11.24 -3.75 -14.01
C ARG A 83 -10.63 -5.12 -13.72
N PRO A 84 -10.18 -5.85 -14.76
CA PRO A 84 -9.40 -7.07 -14.57
C PRO A 84 -8.03 -6.77 -13.95
N PRO A 85 -7.36 -7.73 -13.28
CA PRO A 85 -6.13 -7.46 -12.52
C PRO A 85 -5.04 -6.68 -13.26
N ARG A 86 -4.80 -6.98 -14.55
CA ARG A 86 -3.77 -6.31 -15.36
C ARG A 86 -4.09 -4.84 -15.70
N GLU A 87 -5.34 -4.41 -15.53
CA GLU A 87 -5.80 -3.04 -15.79
C GLU A 87 -5.97 -2.21 -14.50
N ARG A 88 -5.51 -2.72 -13.36
CA ARG A 88 -5.69 -2.08 -12.04
C ARG A 88 -4.53 -1.15 -11.65
N LEU A 89 -3.67 -0.74 -12.57
CA LEU A 89 -2.51 0.13 -12.27
C LEU A 89 -2.96 1.46 -11.67
N ALA A 90 -3.88 2.18 -12.32
CA ALA A 90 -4.36 3.47 -11.81
C ALA A 90 -4.95 3.36 -10.39
N GLY A 91 -5.75 2.32 -10.12
CA GLY A 91 -6.29 2.07 -8.79
C GLY A 91 -5.23 1.64 -7.77
N THR A 92 -4.18 0.93 -8.21
CA THR A 92 -3.02 0.60 -7.37
C THR A 92 -2.29 1.87 -6.95
N LEU A 93 -2.02 2.78 -7.89
CA LEU A 93 -1.35 4.05 -7.59
C LEU A 93 -2.20 4.92 -6.65
N ALA A 94 -3.52 4.94 -6.82
CA ALA A 94 -4.43 5.63 -5.89
C ALA A 94 -4.35 5.06 -4.47
N ALA A 95 -4.32 3.73 -4.32
CA ALA A 95 -4.16 3.09 -3.01
C ALA A 95 -2.81 3.42 -2.36
N ILE A 96 -1.73 3.41 -3.15
CA ILE A 96 -0.39 3.82 -2.68
C ILE A 96 -0.43 5.29 -2.24
N ALA A 97 -0.99 6.20 -3.05
CA ALA A 97 -1.14 7.61 -2.71
C ALA A 97 -1.84 7.83 -1.38
N HIS A 98 -2.93 7.10 -1.12
CA HIS A 98 -3.64 7.15 0.15
C HIS A 98 -2.73 6.79 1.34
N THR A 99 -1.92 5.73 1.23
CA THR A 99 -1.02 5.35 2.32
C THR A 99 0.11 6.38 2.54
N LEU A 100 0.58 7.04 1.48
CA LEU A 100 1.65 8.04 1.54
C LEU A 100 1.25 9.34 2.26
N THR A 101 -0.06 9.63 2.38
CA THR A 101 -0.54 10.75 3.19
C THR A 101 -0.55 10.42 4.69
N LEU A 102 -0.46 9.14 5.05
CA LEU A 102 -0.58 8.66 6.43
C LEU A 102 0.78 8.27 7.03
N THR A 103 1.68 7.71 6.22
CA THR A 103 3.00 7.26 6.69
C THR A 103 4.07 7.42 5.63
N ARG A 104 5.32 7.48 6.09
CA ARG A 104 6.53 7.45 5.25
C ARG A 104 7.30 6.13 5.36
N SER A 105 6.94 5.26 6.28
CA SER A 105 7.64 3.98 6.53
C SER A 105 6.95 2.80 5.84
N GLY A 106 6.36 3.04 4.66
CA GLY A 106 5.67 2.04 3.87
C GLY A 106 6.62 1.23 2.99
N ILE A 107 6.44 -0.08 2.96
CA ILE A 107 7.09 -0.99 2.01
C ILE A 107 6.03 -1.43 1.00
N TYR A 108 6.23 -1.19 -0.29
CA TYR A 108 5.23 -1.53 -1.31
C TYR A 108 5.62 -2.80 -2.06
N ARG A 109 4.73 -3.80 -2.05
CA ARG A 109 4.86 -5.01 -2.88
C ARG A 109 3.99 -4.87 -4.12
N VAL A 110 4.62 -4.73 -5.28
CA VAL A 110 3.95 -4.36 -6.53
C VAL A 110 4.36 -5.23 -7.72
N HIS A 111 3.48 -5.31 -8.73
CA HIS A 111 3.76 -5.99 -9.99
C HIS A 111 4.42 -5.04 -11.01
N ASP A 112 3.94 -3.79 -11.05
CA ASP A 112 4.34 -2.74 -11.99
C ASP A 112 5.43 -1.86 -11.38
N ILE A 113 6.66 -2.39 -11.29
CA ILE A 113 7.75 -1.76 -10.52
C ILE A 113 8.13 -0.39 -11.09
N GLU A 114 8.31 -0.30 -12.41
CA GLU A 114 8.73 0.95 -13.08
C GLU A 114 7.68 2.05 -12.93
N ASP A 115 6.41 1.74 -13.15
CA ASP A 115 5.31 2.70 -13.00
C ASP A 115 5.16 3.20 -11.57
N VAL A 116 5.29 2.31 -10.58
CA VAL A 116 5.23 2.69 -9.17
C VAL A 116 6.46 3.50 -8.78
N ARG A 117 7.65 3.17 -9.29
CA ARG A 117 8.87 3.96 -9.10
C ARG A 117 8.68 5.38 -9.62
N ASN A 118 8.21 5.52 -10.87
CA ASN A 118 7.94 6.82 -11.49
C ASN A 118 6.91 7.62 -10.69
N PHE A 119 5.83 6.96 -10.25
CA PHE A 119 4.82 7.57 -9.39
C PHE A 119 5.42 8.11 -8.09
N LEU A 120 6.27 7.34 -7.40
CA LEU A 120 6.93 7.75 -6.16
C LEU A 120 7.91 8.90 -6.38
N ASP A 121 8.73 8.83 -7.44
CA ASP A 121 9.71 9.87 -7.77
C ASP A 121 9.01 11.21 -8.05
N VAL A 122 7.92 11.19 -8.84
CA VAL A 122 7.10 12.39 -9.09
C VAL A 122 6.41 12.87 -7.83
N TRP A 123 5.82 11.96 -7.05
CA TRP A 123 5.18 12.29 -5.78
C TRP A 123 6.15 12.98 -4.82
N ASP A 124 7.36 12.45 -4.63
CA ASP A 124 8.34 12.99 -3.70
C ASP A 124 8.83 14.39 -4.12
N VAL A 125 9.00 14.64 -5.43
CA VAL A 125 9.32 15.99 -5.94
C VAL A 125 8.18 16.96 -5.65
N LEU A 126 6.93 16.59 -5.95
CA LEU A 126 5.77 17.45 -5.72
C LEU A 126 5.50 17.72 -4.23
N GLN A 127 5.88 16.78 -3.37
CA GLN A 127 5.81 16.93 -1.91
C GLN A 127 7.01 17.67 -1.32
N GLY A 128 7.95 18.15 -2.15
CA GLY A 128 9.15 18.88 -1.72
C GLY A 128 10.18 18.02 -0.97
N ARG A 129 10.14 16.69 -1.13
CA ARG A 129 11.06 15.74 -0.49
C ARG A 129 12.31 15.50 -1.33
N SER A 130 12.18 15.70 -2.64
CA SER A 130 13.26 15.68 -3.62
C SER A 130 13.20 16.95 -4.45
N GLN A 131 14.35 17.43 -4.92
CA GLN A 131 14.41 18.63 -5.75
C GLN A 131 14.62 18.25 -7.21
N LEU A 132 13.83 18.86 -8.09
CA LEU A 132 14.15 18.93 -9.50
C LEU A 132 15.07 20.13 -9.71
N GLY A 133 16.19 19.93 -10.42
CA GLY A 133 17.11 21.02 -10.72
C GLY A 133 16.42 22.14 -11.50
N ALA A 134 16.67 23.39 -11.13
CA ALA A 134 15.99 24.55 -11.75
C ALA A 134 16.23 24.67 -13.26
N GLU A 135 17.36 24.14 -13.74
CA GLU A 135 17.77 24.17 -15.15
C GLU A 135 17.22 22.98 -15.96
N VAL A 136 16.50 22.04 -15.32
CA VAL A 136 16.01 20.84 -16.00
C VAL A 136 14.93 21.24 -17.02
N LEU A 137 15.23 21.01 -18.29
CA LEU A 137 14.27 21.09 -19.39
C LEU A 137 13.98 19.68 -19.90
N LEU A 138 12.72 19.42 -20.25
CA LEU A 138 12.34 18.18 -20.89
C LEU A 138 13.06 18.06 -22.25
N ASP A 139 13.73 16.92 -22.48
CA ASP A 139 14.31 16.61 -23.79
C ASP A 139 13.23 16.79 -24.88
N ARG A 140 13.55 17.58 -25.91
CA ARG A 140 12.63 17.89 -27.01
C ARG A 140 12.13 16.64 -27.73
N ASN A 141 12.88 15.53 -27.71
CA ASN A 141 12.46 14.27 -28.29
C ASN A 141 11.30 13.60 -27.52
N LEU A 142 11.11 13.96 -26.24
CA LEU A 142 10.02 13.46 -25.39
C LEU A 142 8.74 14.29 -25.48
N TRP A 143 8.73 15.39 -26.25
CA TRP A 143 7.53 16.22 -26.45
C TRP A 143 6.46 15.55 -27.30
N ARG A 144 6.84 14.53 -28.09
CA ARG A 144 5.93 13.76 -28.94
C ARG A 144 6.24 12.30 -28.75
N ALA A 145 5.20 11.46 -28.77
CA ALA A 145 5.41 10.03 -28.84
C ALA A 145 6.26 9.69 -30.08
N PRO A 146 7.17 8.71 -29.99
CA PRO A 146 7.85 8.18 -31.17
C PRO A 146 6.79 7.84 -32.22
N LYS A 147 7.04 8.20 -33.49
CA LYS A 147 6.18 7.71 -34.58
C LYS A 147 6.26 6.19 -34.57
N ALA A 148 5.11 5.54 -34.44
CA ALA A 148 4.96 4.09 -34.56
C ALA A 148 5.44 3.60 -35.93
#